data_AF-A0A6P1Q0Q7-F1
#
_entry.id   AF-A0A6P1Q0Q7-F1
#
_cell.length_a   1.000
_cell.length_b   1.000
_cell.length_c   1.000
_cell.angle_alpha   90.00
_cell.angle_beta   90.00
_cell.angle_gamma   90.00
#
_symmetry.space_group_name_H-M   'P 1'
#
loop_
_entity.id
_entity.type
_entity.pdbx_description
1 polymer ?
#
loop_
_entity_poly.entity_id
_entity_poly.type
_entity_poly.pdbx_seq_one_letter_code
_entity_poly.pdbx_strand_id
1 'polypeptide(L)' 'MVDEQGKIAEEVHAAIGYAVSLLLANGRPIHMHDIAALLQQHVELAVDEAHREHLLRAVRLIAEKMN' A
#
# COMPACT_ATOMS: atom_id res chain seq x y z
N MET A 1 2.28 -4.23 -15.66
CA MET A 1 1.94 -3.21 -16.66
C MET A 1 1.35 -2.04 -15.91
N VAL A 2 1.97 -0.86 -16.07
CA VAL A 2 1.35 0.42 -15.69
C VAL A 2 0.22 0.63 -16.69
N ASP A 3 -0.97 1.01 -16.24
CA ASP A 3 -2.06 1.34 -17.16
C ASP A 3 -1.57 2.43 -18.13
N GLU A 4 -2.08 2.44 -19.36
CA GLU A 4 -1.53 3.10 -20.57
C GLU A 4 -1.37 4.65 -20.46
N GLN A 5 -1.58 5.22 -19.26
CA GLN A 5 -1.52 6.65 -18.95
C GLN A 5 -0.61 6.99 -17.75
N GLY A 6 0.18 6.06 -17.21
CA GLY A 6 1.04 6.34 -16.05
C GLY A 6 0.27 6.52 -14.74
N LYS A 7 -1.00 6.12 -14.70
CA LYS A 7 -1.86 6.21 -13.52
C LYS A 7 -1.66 4.96 -12.65
N ILE A 8 -1.46 5.19 -11.36
CA ILE A 8 -1.50 4.14 -10.35
C ILE A 8 -2.93 3.60 -10.29
N ALA A 9 -3.07 2.27 -10.36
CA ALA A 9 -4.37 1.61 -10.29
C ALA A 9 -5.14 2.02 -9.02
N GLU A 10 -6.45 2.21 -9.13
CA GLU A 10 -7.29 2.72 -8.03
C GLU A 10 -7.19 1.85 -6.78
N GLU A 11 -7.04 0.54 -6.95
CA GLU A 11 -6.91 -0.45 -5.88
C GLU A 11 -5.59 -0.26 -5.11
N VAL A 12 -4.51 0.11 -5.80
CA VAL A 12 -3.23 0.41 -5.17
C VAL A 12 -3.31 1.71 -4.39
N HIS A 13 -3.98 2.74 -4.94
CA HIS A 13 -4.26 3.97 -4.19
C HIS A 13 -5.14 3.71 -2.96
N ALA A 14 -6.18 2.89 -3.10
CA ALA A 14 -7.08 2.53 -2.01
C ALA A 14 -6.35 1.77 -0.90
N ALA A 15 -5.46 0.84 -1.24
CA ALA A 15 -4.62 0.14 -0.27
C ALA A 15 -3.74 1.10 0.54
N ILE A 16 -3.06 2.05 -0.13
CA ILE A 16 -2.24 3.07 0.53
C ILE A 16 -3.11 3.97 1.41
N GLY A 17 -4.24 4.44 0.89
CA GLY A 17 -5.18 5.27 1.63
C GLY A 17 -5.69 4.59 2.89
N TYR A 18 -6.04 3.31 2.80
CA TYR A 18 -6.45 2.50 3.94
C TYR A 18 -5.36 2.40 5.02
N ALA A 19 -4.11 2.10 4.64
CA ALA A 19 -2.99 2.05 5.57
C ALA A 19 -2.75 3.40 6.27
N VAL A 20 -2.83 4.51 5.53
CA VAL A 20 -2.73 5.87 6.10
C VAL A 20 -3.87 6.14 7.08
N SER A 21 -5.11 5.81 6.72
CA SER A 21 -6.27 5.99 7.59
C SER A 21 -6.13 5.20 8.90
N LEU A 22 -5.61 3.97 8.85
CA LEU A 22 -5.33 3.18 10.05
C LEU A 22 -4.28 3.83 10.94
N LEU A 23 -3.18 4.32 10.38
CA LEU A 23 -2.14 5.00 11.15
C LEU A 23 -2.71 6.26 11.84
N LEU A 24 -3.46 7.08 11.10
CA LEU A 24 -4.13 8.27 11.65
C LEU A 24 -5.11 7.90 12.78
N ALA A 25 -5.95 6.89 12.58
CA ALA A 25 -6.92 6.45 13.58
C ALA A 25 -6.25 5.96 14.88
N ASN A 26 -5.03 5.43 14.79
CA ASN A 26 -4.24 4.98 15.93
C ASN A 26 -3.30 6.07 16.49
N GLY A 27 -3.39 7.31 16.00
CA GLY A 27 -2.50 8.40 16.43
C GLY A 27 -1.03 8.18 16.07
N ARG A 28 -0.76 7.33 15.07
CA ARG A 28 0.59 7.02 14.60
C ARG A 28 1.03 8.05 13.55
N PRO A 29 2.31 8.43 13.53
CA PRO A 29 2.87 9.26 12.47
C PRO A 29 2.72 8.61 11.09
N ILE A 30 2.60 9.45 10.05
CA ILE A 30 2.48 9.01 8.65
C ILE A 30 3.86 9.10 7.99
N HIS A 31 4.70 8.09 8.24
CA HIS A 31 5.97 7.92 7.54
C HIS A 31 5.87 6.81 6.50
N MET A 32 6.61 6.95 5.39
CA MET A 32 6.62 5.95 4.32
C MET A 32 6.99 4.55 4.82
N HIS A 33 7.93 4.45 5.78
CA HIS A 33 8.32 3.19 6.40
C HIS A 33 7.16 2.54 7.20
N ASP A 34 6.39 3.34 7.94
CA ASP A 34 5.24 2.85 8.72
C ASP A 34 4.11 2.36 7.79
N ILE A 35 3.86 3.08 6.68
CA ILE A 35 2.86 2.69 5.68
C ILE A 35 3.28 1.38 5.00
N ALA A 36 4.53 1.27 4.56
CA ALA A 36 5.06 0.08 3.90
C ALA A 36 5.01 -1.15 4.83
N ALA A 37 5.39 -0.98 6.10
CA ALA A 37 5.33 -2.06 7.08
C ALA A 37 3.88 -2.54 7.32
N LEU A 38 2.93 -1.61 7.44
CA LEU A 38 1.53 -1.96 7.62
C LEU A 38 0.96 -2.69 6.40
N LEU A 39 1.25 -2.21 5.19
CA LEU A 39 0.85 -2.89 3.95
C LEU A 39 1.45 -4.30 3.86
N GLN A 40 2.72 -4.47 4.24
CA GLN A 40 3.38 -5.78 4.26
C GLN A 40 2.71 -6.75 5.25
N GLN A 41 2.29 -6.28 6.42
CA GLN A 41 1.50 -7.10 7.35
C GLN A 41 0.17 -7.53 6.73
N HIS A 42 -0.50 -6.63 6.01
CA HIS A 42 -1.73 -6.97 5.30
C HIS A 42 -1.52 -7.96 4.16
N VAL A 43 -0.36 -7.92 3.46
CA VAL A 43 0.01 -8.93 2.45
C VAL A 43 0.08 -10.32 3.07
N GLU A 44 0.67 -10.45 4.26
CA GLU A 44 0.86 -11.73 4.95
C GLU A 44 -0.47 -12.32 5.46
N LEU A 45 -1.46 -11.46 5.73
CA LEU A 45 -2.78 -11.85 6.20
C LEU A 45 -3.82 -12.01 5.07
N ALA A 46 -3.50 -11.57 3.86
CA ALA A 46 -4.42 -11.62 2.73
C ALA A 46 -4.64 -13.06 2.25
N VAL A 47 -5.90 -13.51 2.28
CA VAL A 47 -6.32 -14.82 1.76
C VAL A 47 -6.66 -14.75 0.27
N ASP A 48 -7.12 -13.60 -0.20
CA ASP A 48 -7.43 -13.36 -1.61
C ASP A 48 -6.17 -12.92 -2.38
N GLU A 49 -5.83 -13.66 -3.44
CA GLU A 49 -4.59 -13.45 -4.19
C GLU A 49 -4.60 -12.12 -4.97
N ALA A 50 -5.75 -11.70 -5.51
CA ALA A 50 -5.85 -10.43 -6.22
C ALA A 50 -5.65 -9.23 -5.26
N HIS A 51 -6.26 -9.31 -4.08
CA HIS A 51 -6.04 -8.32 -3.02
C HIS A 51 -4.59 -8.30 -2.56
N ARG A 52 -3.98 -9.48 -2.37
CA ARG A 52 -2.56 -9.62 -2.02
C ARG A 52 -1.65 -8.98 -3.06
N GLU A 53 -1.93 -9.16 -4.36
CA GLU A 53 -1.19 -8.50 -5.43
C GLU A 53 -1.29 -6.97 -5.36
N HIS A 54 -2.47 -6.42 -5.11
CA HIS A 54 -2.66 -4.97 -4.97
C HIS A 54 -1.85 -4.40 -3.80
N LEU A 55 -1.86 -5.09 -2.66
CA LEU A 55 -1.06 -4.73 -1.48
C LEU A 55 0.45 -4.80 -1.78
N LEU A 56 0.92 -5.85 -2.46
CA LEU A 56 2.33 -5.99 -2.87
C LEU A 56 2.75 -4.87 -3.83
N ARG A 57 1.90 -4.48 -4.78
CA ARG A 57 2.16 -3.34 -5.68
C ARG A 57 2.25 -2.03 -4.91
N ALA A 58 1.38 -1.83 -3.92
CA ALA A 58 1.44 -0.66 -3.03
C ALA A 58 2.76 -0.61 -2.23
N VAL A 59 3.22 -1.74 -1.67
CA VAL A 59 4.51 -1.83 -0.96
C VAL A 59 5.66 -1.44 -1.88
N ARG A 60 5.71 -1.98 -3.10
CA ARG A 60 6.76 -1.66 -4.09
C ARG A 60 6.78 -0.18 -4.45
N LEU A 61 5.61 0.41 -4.68
CA LEU A 61 5.49 1.82 -5.04
C LEU A 61 6.01 2.75 -3.94
N ILE A 62 5.73 2.42 -2.67
CA ILE A 62 6.27 3.19 -1.54
C ILE A 62 7.79 3.01 -1.44
N ALA A 63 8.29 1.77 -1.58
CA ALA A 63 9.72 1.49 -1.54
C ALA A 63 10.48 2.22 -2.66
N GLU A 64 9.92 2.31 -3.87
CA GLU A 64 10.49 3.08 -4.98
C GLU A 64 10.61 4.58 -4.68
N LYS A 65 9.72 5.14 -3.85
CA LYS A 65 9.75 6.55 -3.44
C LYS A 65 10.70 6.84 -2.26
N MET A 66 11.19 5.80 -1.60
CA MET A 66 12.10 5.91 -0.46
C MET A 66 13.58 5.90 -0.87
N ASN A 67 13.89 5.50 -2.11
CA ASN A 67 15.21 5.62 -2.74
C ASN A 67 15.36 6.98 -3.43
#